data_AF-A0AAZ3PFX9-F1
#
_entry.id   AF-A0AAZ3PFX9-F1
#
_cell.length_a   1.000
_cell.length_b   1.000
_cell.length_c   1.000
_cell.angle_alpha   90.00
_cell.angle_beta   90.00
_cell.angle_gamma   90.00
#
_symmetry.space_group_name_H-M   'P 1'
#
loop_
_entity.id
_entity.type
_entity.pdbx_description
1 polymer ?
#
loop_
_entity_poly.entity_id
_entity_poly.type
_entity_poly.pdbx_seq_one_letter_code
_entity_poly.pdbx_strand_id
1 'polypeptide(L)'
;MRSKELSIELRDSIVSRHRSGEGYQNISASLKVPKNTVASIILKWKKFGTTKTLRAGRLAKLSNRGRRALVREVTKNPISLTELLSSFVEMGEPSRRTTISAALHQSGFYGRVARQKSLLSKRHMTARLEFAKRHL
;
A
#
# COMPACT_ATOMS: atom_id res chain seq x y z
N MET A 1 -5.50 -6.81 23.76
CA MET A 1 -5.89 -5.57 23.03
C MET A 1 -4.62 -4.74 22.82
N ARG A 2 -4.31 -4.27 21.61
CA ARG A 2 -3.12 -3.41 21.39
C ARG A 2 -3.45 -1.98 21.76
N SER A 3 -2.63 -1.36 22.61
CA SER A 3 -2.73 0.05 22.97
C SER A 3 -2.31 0.95 21.80
N LYS A 4 -2.86 2.17 21.77
CA LYS A 4 -2.53 3.18 20.75
C LYS A 4 -1.04 3.49 20.80
N GLU A 5 -0.40 3.51 19.63
CA GLU A 5 1.03 3.84 19.52
C GLU A 5 1.27 5.31 19.89
N LEU A 6 2.45 5.58 20.46
CA LEU A 6 2.92 6.94 20.73
C LEU A 6 3.10 7.73 19.43
N SER A 7 2.89 9.05 19.48
CA SER A 7 3.16 9.93 18.33
C SER A 7 4.64 9.85 17.94
N ILE A 8 4.94 10.20 16.68
CA ILE A 8 6.31 10.22 16.17
C ILE A 8 7.13 11.26 16.94
N GLU A 9 6.59 12.46 17.12
CA GLU A 9 7.20 13.58 17.85
C GLU A 9 7.60 13.19 19.28
N LEU A 10 6.73 12.47 19.99
CA LEU A 10 7.01 12.05 21.37
C LEU A 10 8.14 11.01 21.43
N ARG A 11 8.23 10.13 20.43
CA ARG A 11 9.33 9.16 20.29
C ARG A 11 10.65 9.85 19.94
N ASP A 12 10.59 10.86 19.09
CA ASP A 12 11.76 11.67 18.73
C ASP A 12 12.26 12.47 19.94
N SER A 13 11.36 13.05 20.73
CA SER A 13 11.71 13.74 21.99
C SER A 13 12.40 12.82 22.99
N ILE A 14 11.93 11.56 23.13
CA ILE A 14 12.58 10.54 23.97
C ILE A 14 14.03 10.28 23.50
N VAL A 15 14.25 10.13 22.19
CA VAL A 15 15.59 9.89 21.64
C VAL A 15 16.49 11.12 21.79
N SER A 16 15.97 12.32 21.59
CA SER A 16 16.72 13.57 21.78
C SER A 16 17.21 13.74 23.21
N ARG A 17 16.33 13.50 24.21
CA ARG A 17 16.72 13.55 25.63
C ARG A 17 17.69 12.43 26.03
N HIS A 18 17.56 11.25 25.43
CA HIS A 18 18.55 10.20 25.65
C HIS A 18 19.92 10.59 25.10
N ARG A 19 19.97 11.27 23.94
CA ARG A 19 21.22 11.78 23.35
C ARG A 19 21.85 12.90 24.17
N SER A 20 21.06 13.72 24.88
CA SER A 20 21.58 14.72 25.83
C SER A 20 22.06 14.11 27.16
N GLY A 21 22.01 12.78 27.31
CA GLY A 21 22.51 12.08 28.50
C GLY A 21 21.49 11.94 29.63
N GLU A 22 20.21 12.27 29.42
CA GLU A 22 19.18 12.06 30.44
C GLU A 22 18.95 10.56 30.70
N GLY A 23 18.87 10.21 31.98
CA GLY A 23 18.55 8.85 32.43
C GLY A 23 17.09 8.46 32.13
N TYR A 24 16.82 7.16 32.01
CA TYR A 24 15.49 6.65 31.65
C TYR A 24 14.37 7.09 32.61
N GLN A 25 14.66 7.24 33.91
CA GLN A 25 13.70 7.73 34.90
C GLN A 25 13.32 9.19 34.68
N ASN A 26 14.30 10.06 34.38
CA ASN A 26 14.06 11.49 34.17
C ASN A 26 13.22 11.72 32.90
N ILE A 27 13.53 10.98 31.83
CA ILE A 27 12.76 11.01 30.58
C ILE A 27 11.32 10.53 30.81
N SER A 28 11.17 9.42 31.54
CA SER A 28 9.86 8.84 31.89
C SER A 28 9.00 9.82 32.68
N ALA A 29 9.57 10.45 33.71
CA ALA A 29 8.88 11.43 34.55
C ALA A 29 8.50 12.69 33.77
N SER A 30 9.43 13.24 32.98
CA SER A 30 9.19 14.49 32.24
C SER A 30 8.15 14.34 31.13
N LEU A 31 8.16 13.21 30.42
CA LEU A 31 7.23 12.95 29.31
C LEU A 31 5.97 12.19 29.73
N LYS A 32 5.84 11.83 31.02
CA LYS A 32 4.74 10.99 31.56
C LYS A 32 4.55 9.69 30.78
N VAL A 33 5.65 9.09 30.32
CA VAL A 33 5.65 7.82 29.59
C VAL A 33 6.25 6.74 30.49
N PRO A 34 5.70 5.51 30.56
CA PRO A 34 6.27 4.44 31.38
C PRO A 34 7.74 4.15 31.02
N LYS A 35 8.58 3.92 32.04
CA LYS A 35 10.02 3.63 31.89
C LYS A 35 10.31 2.49 30.91
N ASN A 36 9.50 1.43 30.92
CA ASN A 36 9.65 0.30 30.00
C ASN A 36 9.45 0.71 28.53
N THR A 37 8.52 1.61 28.27
CA THR A 37 8.28 2.15 26.94
C THR A 37 9.45 3.00 26.47
N VAL A 38 9.98 3.88 27.33
CA VAL A 38 11.20 4.67 27.07
C VAL A 38 12.37 3.73 26.72
N ALA A 39 12.61 2.71 27.54
CA ALA A 39 13.67 1.72 27.30
C ALA A 39 13.49 0.99 25.96
N SER A 40 12.26 0.54 25.64
CA SER A 40 11.98 -0.16 24.38
C SER A 40 12.20 0.72 23.14
N ILE A 41 11.86 2.01 23.22
CA ILE A 41 12.08 2.97 22.13
C ILE A 41 13.57 3.18 21.91
N ILE A 42 14.33 3.38 22.99
CA ILE A 42 15.78 3.59 22.92
C ILE A 42 16.50 2.35 22.40
N LEU A 43 16.13 1.15 22.87
CA LEU A 43 16.69 -0.11 22.38
C LEU A 43 16.42 -0.28 20.88
N LYS A 44 15.20 0.02 20.44
CA LYS A 44 14.82 -0.03 19.01
C LYS A 44 15.63 0.99 18.20
N TRP A 45 15.75 2.22 18.69
CA TRP A 45 16.53 3.26 18.03
C TRP A 45 18.01 2.87 17.92
N LYS A 46 18.61 2.30 18.98
CA LYS A 46 20.00 1.79 18.95
C LYS A 46 20.18 0.67 17.92
N LYS A 47 19.18 -0.21 17.76
CA LYS A 47 19.24 -1.36 16.84
C LYS A 47 19.00 -0.98 15.37
N PHE A 48 18.04 -0.10 15.09
CA PHE A 48 17.55 0.17 13.74
C PHE A 48 17.78 1.62 13.27
N GLY A 49 18.31 2.49 14.14
CA GLY A 49 18.52 3.92 13.84
C GLY A 49 17.23 4.73 13.68
N THR A 50 16.06 4.17 13.98
CA THR A 50 14.76 4.78 13.67
C THR A 50 13.81 4.77 14.86
N THR A 51 13.03 5.85 14.99
CA THR A 51 11.92 6.03 15.95
C THR A 51 10.57 5.63 15.37
N LYS A 52 10.48 5.55 14.03
CA LYS A 52 9.30 5.10 13.30
C LYS A 52 8.95 3.66 13.67
N THR A 53 7.65 3.37 13.70
CA THR A 53 7.20 2.00 13.92
C THR A 53 7.61 1.17 12.72
N LEU A 54 8.36 0.08 12.96
CA LEU A 54 8.68 -0.87 11.92
C LEU A 54 7.39 -1.50 11.42
N ARG A 55 7.31 -1.72 10.10
CA ARG A 55 6.18 -2.40 9.49
C ARG A 55 6.04 -3.78 10.14
N ALA A 56 4.91 -4.01 10.80
CA ALA A 56 4.53 -5.33 11.27
C ALA A 56 3.99 -6.16 10.09
N GLY A 57 4.35 -7.44 10.04
CA GLY A 57 3.77 -8.42 9.12
C GLY A 57 4.66 -8.80 7.94
N ARG A 58 4.09 -9.64 7.07
CA ARG A 58 4.80 -10.29 5.97
C ARG A 58 5.17 -9.28 4.88
N LEU A 59 6.41 -9.36 4.40
CA LEU A 59 6.84 -8.64 3.20
C LEU A 59 6.07 -9.15 1.97
N ALA A 60 5.83 -8.25 1.02
CA ALA A 60 5.26 -8.65 -0.27
C ALA A 60 6.25 -9.55 -1.01
N LYS A 61 5.72 -10.54 -1.74
CA LYS A 61 6.55 -11.46 -2.54
C LYS A 61 7.19 -10.80 -3.75
N LEU A 62 6.52 -9.79 -4.32
CA LEU A 62 7.06 -8.97 -5.40
C LEU A 62 7.76 -7.74 -4.82
N SER A 63 8.92 -7.41 -5.37
CA SER A 63 9.60 -6.17 -5.02
C SER A 63 8.84 -4.95 -5.54
N ASN A 64 9.10 -3.77 -4.97
CA ASN A 64 8.52 -2.52 -5.48
C ASN A 64 8.95 -2.25 -6.93
N ARG A 65 10.16 -2.69 -7.32
CA ARG A 65 10.66 -2.56 -8.69
C ARG A 65 9.90 -3.50 -9.63
N GLY A 66 9.77 -4.78 -9.26
CA GLY A 66 9.02 -5.78 -10.00
C GLY A 66 7.56 -5.38 -10.21
N ARG A 67 6.89 -4.89 -9.16
CA ARG A 67 5.51 -4.38 -9.28
C ARG A 67 5.39 -3.20 -10.25
N ARG A 68 6.35 -2.27 -10.25
CA ARG A 68 6.35 -1.15 -11.22
C ARG A 68 6.63 -1.62 -12.65
N ALA A 69 7.53 -2.58 -12.82
CA ALA A 69 7.79 -3.19 -14.13
C ALA A 69 6.53 -3.87 -14.67
N LEU A 70 5.85 -4.67 -13.83
CA LEU A 70 4.58 -5.32 -14.15
C LEU A 70 3.52 -4.32 -14.66
N VAL A 71 3.32 -3.24 -13.91
CA VAL A 71 2.34 -2.20 -14.29
C VAL A 71 2.71 -1.56 -15.62
N ARG A 72 4.00 -1.24 -15.84
CA ARG A 72 4.47 -0.65 -17.11
C ARG A 72 4.25 -1.59 -18.29
N GLU A 73 4.55 -2.87 -18.11
CA GLU A 73 4.40 -3.90 -19.15
C GLU A 73 2.93 -4.05 -19.55
N VAL A 74 2.02 -4.21 -18.59
CA VAL A 74 0.58 -4.33 -18.83
C VAL A 74 -0.02 -3.05 -19.43
N THR A 75 0.49 -1.88 -19.03
CA THR A 75 0.02 -0.60 -19.59
C THR A 75 0.47 -0.42 -21.04
N LYS A 76 1.69 -0.83 -21.38
CA LYS A 76 2.22 -0.74 -22.74
C LYS A 76 1.51 -1.73 -23.67
N ASN A 77 1.42 -2.99 -23.23
CA ASN A 77 0.80 -4.08 -23.97
C ASN A 77 -0.11 -4.85 -23.01
N PRO A 78 -1.45 -4.81 -23.18
CA PRO A 78 -2.37 -5.56 -22.34
C PRO A 78 -2.23 -7.06 -22.65
N ILE A 79 -1.37 -7.73 -21.91
CA ILE A 79 -0.93 -9.12 -22.11
C ILE A 79 -1.63 -10.08 -21.15
N SER A 80 -1.73 -11.35 -21.53
CA SER A 80 -2.29 -12.43 -20.71
C SER A 80 -1.43 -12.72 -19.46
N LEU A 81 -2.07 -13.20 -18.38
CA LEU A 81 -1.36 -13.54 -17.14
C LEU A 81 -0.28 -14.63 -17.31
N THR A 82 -0.42 -15.49 -18.31
CA THR A 82 0.53 -16.56 -18.62
C THR A 82 1.81 -16.04 -19.25
N GLU A 83 1.69 -15.10 -20.18
CA GLU A 83 2.85 -14.44 -20.80
C GLU A 83 3.62 -13.59 -19.78
N LEU A 84 2.90 -12.87 -18.89
CA LEU A 84 3.52 -12.16 -17.78
C LEU A 84 4.26 -13.10 -16.82
N LEU A 85 3.77 -14.32 -16.64
CA LEU A 85 4.47 -15.28 -15.78
C LEU A 85 5.82 -15.66 -16.38
N SER A 86 5.88 -15.89 -17.69
CA SER A 86 7.12 -16.21 -18.40
C SER A 86 8.12 -15.06 -18.34
N SER A 87 7.69 -13.82 -18.58
CA SER A 87 8.58 -12.65 -18.52
C SER A 87 9.16 -12.43 -17.11
N PHE A 88 8.38 -12.69 -16.06
CA PHE A 88 8.87 -12.59 -14.68
C PHE A 88 9.89 -13.67 -14.30
N VAL A 89 9.75 -14.88 -14.84
CA VAL A 89 10.74 -15.95 -14.66
C VAL A 89 12.07 -15.56 -15.33
N GLU A 90 12.03 -15.03 -16.55
CA GLU A 90 13.22 -14.54 -17.25
C GLU A 90 13.92 -13.39 -16.51
N MET A 91 13.14 -12.51 -15.88
CA MET A 91 13.64 -11.38 -15.09
C MET A 91 14.19 -11.79 -13.71
N GLY A 92 14.20 -13.08 -13.36
CA GLY A 92 14.74 -13.60 -12.11
C GLY A 92 13.85 -13.33 -10.88
N GLU A 93 12.58 -12.98 -11.06
CA GLU A 93 11.58 -12.89 -9.99
C GLU A 93 10.57 -14.04 -10.13
N PRO A 94 10.89 -15.26 -9.63
CA PRO A 94 9.95 -16.38 -9.66
C PRO A 94 8.73 -16.08 -8.78
N SER A 95 7.68 -15.56 -9.41
CA SER A 95 6.46 -15.16 -8.74
C SER A 95 5.31 -16.09 -9.13
N ARG A 96 4.48 -16.49 -8.17
CA ARG A 96 3.30 -17.33 -8.48
C ARG A 96 2.25 -16.48 -9.21
N ARG A 97 1.46 -17.10 -10.10
CA ARG A 97 0.33 -16.47 -10.80
C ARG A 97 -0.60 -15.66 -9.88
N THR A 98 -0.89 -16.17 -8.69
CA THR A 98 -1.71 -15.48 -7.68
C THR A 98 -1.07 -14.19 -7.16
N THR A 99 0.26 -14.12 -7.09
CA THR A 99 1.01 -12.94 -6.68
C THR A 99 0.90 -11.83 -7.73
N ILE A 100 1.08 -12.18 -9.00
CA ILE A 100 0.97 -11.25 -10.13
C ILE A 100 -0.46 -10.70 -10.21
N SER A 101 -1.46 -11.58 -10.18
CA SER A 101 -2.87 -11.17 -10.19
C SER A 101 -3.24 -10.25 -9.02
N ALA A 102 -2.80 -10.57 -7.80
CA ALA A 102 -3.03 -9.70 -6.64
C ALA A 102 -2.36 -8.33 -6.80
N ALA A 103 -1.15 -8.27 -7.35
CA ALA A 103 -0.44 -7.01 -7.61
C ALA A 103 -1.13 -6.16 -8.69
N LEU A 104 -1.67 -6.79 -9.74
CA LEU A 104 -2.47 -6.13 -10.77
C LEU A 104 -3.77 -5.57 -10.18
N HIS A 105 -4.48 -6.35 -9.37
CA HIS A 105 -5.71 -5.91 -8.71
C HIS A 105 -5.46 -4.72 -7.77
N GLN A 106 -4.36 -4.74 -7.00
CA GLN A 106 -3.95 -3.61 -6.17
C GLN A 106 -3.63 -2.36 -6.98
N SER A 107 -3.29 -2.52 -8.26
CA SER A 107 -2.97 -1.43 -9.19
C SER A 107 -4.16 -1.05 -10.08
N GLY A 108 -5.35 -1.65 -9.85
CA GLY A 108 -6.58 -1.33 -10.59
C GLY A 108 -6.74 -2.05 -11.93
N PHE A 109 -5.83 -2.96 -12.29
CA PHE A 109 -5.96 -3.77 -13.49
C PHE A 109 -6.75 -5.03 -13.18
N TYR A 110 -7.82 -5.25 -13.94
CA TYR A 110 -8.72 -6.38 -13.78
C TYR A 110 -8.87 -7.09 -15.12
N GLY A 111 -9.03 -8.41 -15.12
CA GLY A 111 -9.33 -9.21 -16.32
C GLY A 111 -10.76 -9.05 -16.84
N ARG A 112 -11.44 -7.94 -16.54
CA ARG A 112 -12.83 -7.68 -16.93
C ARG A 112 -12.86 -6.63 -18.03
N VAL A 113 -13.67 -6.86 -19.06
CA VAL A 113 -13.91 -5.91 -20.15
C VAL A 113 -15.31 -5.33 -19.99
N ALA A 114 -15.43 -4.01 -20.10
CA ALA A 114 -16.74 -3.38 -20.10
C ALA A 114 -17.54 -3.88 -21.32
N ARG A 115 -18.73 -4.43 -21.08
CA ARG A 115 -19.62 -4.83 -22.18
C ARG A 115 -19.97 -3.59 -22.99
N GLN A 116 -19.78 -3.64 -24.30
CA GLN A 116 -20.27 -2.58 -25.17
C GLN A 116 -21.77 -2.44 -24.98
N LYS A 117 -22.24 -1.20 -24.81
CA LYS A 117 -23.67 -0.91 -24.80
C LYS A 117 -24.22 -1.26 -26.18
N SER A 118 -25.31 -2.02 -26.23
CA SER A 118 -25.98 -2.29 -27.51
C SER A 118 -26.39 -0.98 -28.16
N LEU A 119 -26.25 -0.92 -29.49
CA LEU A 119 -26.70 0.24 -30.26
C LEU A 119 -28.21 0.39 -30.11
N LEU A 120 -28.67 1.64 -29.94
CA LEU A 120 -30.10 1.92 -29.89
C LEU A 120 -30.67 1.87 -31.32
N SER A 121 -31.81 1.21 -31.46
CA SER A 121 -32.62 1.32 -32.68
C SER A 121 -33.16 2.74 -32.83
N LYS A 122 -33.43 3.18 -34.07
CA LYS A 122 -34.04 4.48 -34.39
C LYS A 122 -35.35 4.71 -33.60
N ARG A 123 -36.15 3.66 -33.40
CA ARG A 123 -37.37 3.69 -32.57
C ARG A 123 -37.07 4.05 -31.11
N HIS A 124 -36.01 3.50 -30.54
CA HIS A 124 -35.64 3.78 -29.15
C HIS A 124 -35.07 5.20 -29.00
N MET A 125 -34.34 5.69 -30.00
CA MET A 125 -33.81 7.06 -29.98
C MET A 125 -34.93 8.11 -30.00
N THR A 126 -35.92 7.95 -30.89
CA THR A 126 -37.07 8.85 -31.00
C THR A 126 -37.93 8.85 -29.74
N ALA A 127 -38.30 7.66 -29.23
CA ALA A 127 -39.07 7.55 -27.99
C ALA A 127 -38.37 8.19 -26.78
N ARG A 128 -37.04 8.01 -26.66
CA ARG A 128 -36.24 8.65 -25.60
C ARG A 128 -36.21 10.18 -25.74
N LEU A 129 -36.11 10.69 -26.97
CA LEU A 129 -36.12 12.13 -27.23
C LEU A 129 -37.47 12.76 -26.87
N GLU A 130 -38.58 12.13 -27.27
CA GLU A 130 -39.92 12.58 -26.88
C GLU A 130 -40.12 12.57 -25.37
N PHE A 131 -39.72 11.49 -24.70
CA PHE A 131 -39.81 11.39 -23.25
C PHE A 131 -39.04 12.52 -22.55
N ALA A 132 -37.80 12.79 -22.97
CA ALA A 132 -37.00 13.87 -22.42
C ALA A 132 -37.66 15.24 -22.62
N LYS A 133 -38.24 15.50 -23.79
CA LYS A 133 -38.96 16.75 -24.09
C LYS A 133 -40.25 16.94 -23.29
N ARG A 134 -40.92 15.86 -22.86
CA ARG A 134 -42.17 15.93 -22.08
C ARG A 134 -41.94 16.13 -20.58
N HIS A 135 -40.74 15.85 -20.08
CA HIS A 135 -40.44 15.83 -18.66
C HIS A 135 -39.26 16.74 -18.27
N LEU A 136 -38.87 17.63 -19.17
CA LEU A 136 -38.07 18.84 -18.94
C LEU A 136 -39.01 20.03 -19.00
#